data_AF-A0A0C3IZ68-F1
#
_entry.id   AF-A0A0C3IZ68-F1
#
_cell.length_a   1.000
_cell.length_b   1.000
_cell.length_c   1.000
_cell.angle_alpha   90.00
_cell.angle_beta   90.00
_cell.angle_gamma   90.00
#
_symmetry.space_group_name_H-M   'P 1'
#
loop_
_entity.id
_entity.type
_entity.pdbx_description
1 polymer ?
#
loop_
_entity_poly.entity_id
_entity_poly.type
_entity_poly.pdbx_seq_one_letter_code
_entity_poly.pdbx_strand_id
1 'polypeptide(L)'
;MSSSEPTIPQAEVAGLVMPAAAMVITSFRLFVRMRQGRLWLDDAWAALAMVFNVGFLVVVWLYLHDYARYPQDTRVALYYMVAQFFYAVIWSSRITILFTVVRLTFPGSLRRMLVRTVFVFLIAWMVLAAQIFWTCAVQSGWKTESRPQCSIGRNVAIAQIISDVLSDTILIIAPFRLIYRVRLTKAQKIRLLSVFSTSAITTIVSLVHAYYVLANAGLKVIVAAIFEESVSLIVANLSVVVAFLFRISTEESTTPASLELKSIITFGSQPTRKSAQSNPLSTPSMVVAIETQTIQMGDFSMSAKHEAGRDGNDTEAASLESLSKPGLFHDA
;
A
#
# COMPACT_ATOMS: atom_id res chain seq x y z
N MET A 1 37.70 -4.14 -10.49
CA MET A 1 37.18 -5.52 -10.50
C MET A 1 36.48 -5.76 -11.82
N SER A 2 36.76 -6.84 -12.55
CA SER A 2 35.97 -7.21 -13.71
C SER A 2 34.65 -7.81 -13.24
N SER A 3 33.52 -7.17 -13.54
CA SER A 3 32.20 -7.72 -13.25
C SER A 3 31.79 -8.64 -14.40
N SER A 4 32.02 -9.94 -14.19
CA SER A 4 31.62 -11.02 -15.11
C SER A 4 30.23 -10.73 -15.67
N GLU A 5 30.10 -10.74 -16.99
CA GLU A 5 28.82 -10.42 -17.61
C GLU A 5 27.81 -11.54 -17.32
N PRO A 6 26.56 -11.20 -16.94
CA PRO A 6 25.55 -12.21 -16.74
C PRO A 6 25.29 -12.92 -18.06
N THR A 7 25.24 -14.25 -18.03
CA THR A 7 24.89 -15.03 -19.23
C THR A 7 23.38 -15.03 -19.45
N ILE A 8 22.92 -15.28 -20.68
CA ILE A 8 21.48 -15.34 -20.98
C ILE A 8 20.75 -16.38 -20.08
N PRO A 9 21.27 -17.60 -19.85
CA PRO A 9 20.66 -18.55 -18.92
C PRO A 9 20.57 -18.05 -17.47
N GLN A 10 21.50 -17.21 -17.01
CA GLN A 10 21.40 -16.60 -15.68
C GLN A 10 20.27 -15.56 -15.62
N ALA A 11 20.05 -14.81 -16.70
CA ALA A 11 18.94 -13.87 -16.81
C ALA A 11 17.58 -14.59 -16.93
N GLU A 12 17.50 -15.68 -17.69
CA GLU A 12 16.31 -16.53 -17.80
C GLU A 12 15.93 -17.15 -16.44
N VAL A 13 16.90 -17.75 -15.73
CA VAL A 13 16.66 -18.34 -14.40
C VAL A 13 16.26 -17.27 -13.37
N ALA A 14 16.92 -16.10 -13.37
CA ALA A 14 16.52 -14.99 -12.49
C ALA A 14 15.10 -14.49 -12.80
N GLY A 15 14.77 -14.32 -14.09
CA GLY A 15 13.47 -13.87 -14.59
C GLY A 15 12.32 -14.85 -14.33
N LEU A 16 12.61 -16.13 -14.06
CA LEU A 16 11.63 -17.09 -13.59
C LEU A 16 11.53 -17.11 -12.06
N VAL A 17 12.66 -17.24 -11.36
CA VAL A 17 12.69 -17.52 -9.91
C VAL A 17 12.30 -16.30 -9.06
N MET A 18 12.79 -15.10 -9.38
CA MET A 18 12.54 -13.90 -8.59
C MET A 18 11.06 -13.46 -8.69
N PRO A 19 10.48 -13.32 -9.89
CA PRO A 19 9.03 -13.17 -10.10
C PRO A 19 8.18 -14.23 -9.39
N ALA A 20 8.55 -15.52 -9.48
CA ALA A 20 7.79 -16.59 -8.83
C ALA A 20 7.78 -16.47 -7.30
N ALA A 21 8.91 -16.13 -6.68
CA ALA A 21 8.96 -15.87 -5.24
C ALA A 21 8.06 -14.69 -4.83
N ALA A 22 8.06 -13.61 -5.62
CA ALA A 22 7.19 -12.46 -5.42
C ALA A 22 5.69 -12.81 -5.56
N MET A 23 5.31 -13.63 -6.54
CA MET A 23 3.94 -14.14 -6.71
C MET A 23 3.48 -15.01 -5.52
N VAL A 24 4.33 -15.92 -5.03
CA VAL A 24 4.02 -16.78 -3.87
C VAL A 24 3.81 -15.93 -2.60
N ILE A 25 4.70 -14.97 -2.35
CA ILE A 25 4.61 -14.07 -1.18
C ILE A 25 3.38 -13.16 -1.25
N THR A 26 3.02 -12.68 -2.46
CA THR A 26 1.78 -11.90 -2.67
C THR A 26 0.54 -12.77 -2.46
N SER A 27 0.52 -13.98 -3.01
CA SER A 27 -0.58 -14.94 -2.85
C SER A 27 -0.80 -15.30 -1.38
N PHE A 28 0.28 -15.51 -0.62
CA PHE A 28 0.22 -15.76 0.82
C PHE A 28 -0.38 -14.57 1.59
N ARG A 29 0.01 -13.32 1.29
CA ARG A 29 -0.65 -12.13 1.86
C ARG A 29 -2.15 -12.17 1.59
N LEU A 30 -2.54 -12.33 0.32
CA LEU A 30 -3.95 -12.26 -0.09
C LEU A 30 -4.77 -13.35 0.62
N PHE A 31 -4.27 -14.58 0.67
CA PHE A 31 -4.88 -15.68 1.41
C PHE A 31 -5.04 -15.38 2.91
N VAL A 32 -3.99 -14.90 3.59
CA VAL A 32 -4.03 -14.54 5.01
C VAL A 32 -5.04 -13.42 5.28
N ARG A 33 -5.13 -12.39 4.43
CA ARG A 33 -6.07 -11.28 4.60
C ARG A 33 -7.51 -11.66 4.26
N MET A 34 -7.71 -12.53 3.28
CA MET A 34 -9.01 -13.09 2.90
C MET A 34 -9.55 -14.00 4.01
N ARG A 35 -8.73 -14.93 4.53
CA ARG A 35 -9.04 -15.77 5.71
C ARG A 35 -9.41 -14.95 6.95
N GLN A 36 -8.86 -13.75 7.10
CA GLN A 36 -9.16 -12.85 8.22
C GLN A 36 -10.38 -11.94 7.99
N GLY A 37 -11.02 -11.96 6.82
CA GLY A 37 -12.09 -11.01 6.47
C GLY A 37 -11.62 -9.55 6.42
N ARG A 38 -10.32 -9.32 6.13
CA ARG A 38 -9.63 -8.03 6.29
C ARG A 38 -8.94 -7.56 5.00
N LEU A 39 -9.54 -7.81 3.84
CA LEU A 39 -9.15 -7.19 2.57
C LEU A 39 -9.40 -5.67 2.60
N TRP A 40 -8.61 -4.92 1.84
CA TRP A 40 -8.70 -3.45 1.72
C TRP A 40 -7.94 -2.98 0.48
N LEU A 41 -7.85 -1.66 0.26
CA LEU A 41 -7.18 -1.10 -0.91
C LEU A 41 -5.68 -1.45 -1.00
N ASP A 42 -4.97 -1.65 0.13
CA ASP A 42 -3.58 -2.16 0.09
C ASP A 42 -3.48 -3.58 -0.48
N ASP A 43 -4.51 -4.40 -0.27
CA ASP A 43 -4.52 -5.79 -0.75
C ASP A 43 -4.99 -5.84 -2.23
N ALA A 44 -5.83 -4.90 -2.68
CA ALA A 44 -6.23 -4.77 -4.08
C ALA A 44 -5.07 -4.29 -4.99
N TRP A 45 -4.27 -3.31 -4.54
CA TRP A 45 -3.09 -2.86 -5.29
C TRP A 45 -1.98 -3.93 -5.32
N ALA A 46 -1.85 -4.76 -4.27
CA ALA A 46 -0.94 -5.91 -4.28
C ALA A 46 -1.36 -6.97 -5.31
N ALA A 47 -2.66 -7.25 -5.44
CA ALA A 47 -3.17 -8.16 -6.46
C ALA A 47 -2.95 -7.62 -7.88
N LEU A 48 -3.14 -6.31 -8.10
CA LEU A 48 -2.85 -5.67 -9.39
C LEU A 48 -1.35 -5.72 -9.74
N ALA A 49 -0.47 -5.48 -8.76
CA ALA A 49 0.97 -5.63 -8.93
C ALA A 49 1.35 -7.07 -9.34
N MET A 50 0.71 -8.08 -8.75
CA MET A 50 0.91 -9.49 -9.12
C MET A 50 0.48 -9.80 -10.56
N VAL A 51 -0.60 -9.19 -11.05
CA VAL A 51 -1.04 -9.32 -12.46
C VAL A 51 -0.01 -8.69 -13.41
N PHE A 52 0.52 -7.51 -13.06
CA PHE A 52 1.59 -6.88 -13.85
C PHE A 52 2.91 -7.67 -13.82
N ASN A 53 3.24 -8.32 -12.70
CA ASN A 53 4.39 -9.23 -12.60
C ASN A 53 4.21 -10.47 -13.51
N VAL A 54 3.03 -11.10 -13.54
CA VAL A 54 2.75 -12.19 -14.51
C VAL A 54 2.98 -11.72 -15.95
N GLY A 55 2.54 -10.49 -16.29
CA GLY A 55 2.83 -9.87 -17.58
C GLY A 55 4.33 -9.66 -17.82
N PHE A 56 5.05 -9.12 -16.84
CA PHE A 56 6.49 -8.91 -16.89
C PHE A 56 7.25 -10.22 -17.13
N LEU A 57 6.99 -11.27 -16.35
CA LEU A 57 7.60 -12.60 -16.51
C LEU A 57 7.41 -13.15 -17.93
N VAL A 58 6.17 -13.14 -18.43
CA VAL A 58 5.86 -13.69 -19.77
C VAL A 58 6.57 -12.90 -20.87
N VAL A 59 6.56 -11.57 -20.81
CA VAL A 59 7.19 -10.73 -21.83
C VAL A 59 8.72 -10.78 -21.74
N VAL A 60 9.30 -10.82 -20.54
CA VAL A 60 10.76 -11.00 -20.34
C VAL A 60 11.22 -12.35 -20.87
N TRP A 61 10.45 -13.42 -20.66
CA TRP A 61 10.75 -14.73 -21.23
C TRP A 61 10.80 -14.68 -22.77
N LEU A 62 9.77 -14.11 -23.40
CA LEU A 62 9.72 -13.92 -24.86
C LEU A 62 10.84 -13.01 -25.39
N TYR A 63 11.23 -11.99 -24.62
CA TYR A 63 12.30 -11.05 -24.97
C TYR A 63 13.72 -11.63 -24.80
N LEU A 64 13.92 -12.60 -23.91
CA LEU A 64 15.21 -13.28 -23.73
C LEU A 64 15.37 -14.50 -24.65
N HIS A 65 14.33 -15.32 -24.77
CA HIS A 65 14.40 -16.65 -25.40
C HIS A 65 14.03 -16.63 -26.89
N ASP A 66 12.77 -16.30 -27.19
CA ASP A 66 12.22 -16.41 -28.56
C ASP A 66 12.49 -15.20 -29.45
N TYR A 67 13.01 -14.11 -28.89
CA TYR A 67 13.34 -12.84 -29.53
C TYR A 67 13.82 -12.93 -30.99
N ALA A 68 14.75 -13.85 -31.27
CA ALA A 68 15.37 -13.99 -32.60
C ALA A 68 14.36 -14.42 -33.69
N ARG A 69 13.28 -15.12 -33.32
CA ARG A 69 12.25 -15.65 -34.23
C ARG A 69 11.23 -14.60 -34.67
N TYR A 70 11.09 -13.51 -33.93
CA TYR A 70 10.06 -12.49 -34.18
C TYR A 70 10.48 -11.41 -35.19
N PRO A 71 9.53 -10.78 -35.91
CA PRO A 71 9.79 -9.61 -36.74
C PRO A 71 10.11 -8.38 -35.88
N GLN A 72 10.71 -7.36 -36.51
CA GLN A 72 11.28 -6.22 -35.79
C GLN A 72 10.24 -5.39 -35.01
N ASP A 73 9.03 -5.23 -35.54
CA ASP A 73 7.96 -4.49 -34.84
C ASP A 73 7.50 -5.22 -33.56
N THR A 74 7.43 -6.55 -33.59
CA THR A 74 7.15 -7.36 -32.39
C THR A 74 8.26 -7.23 -31.35
N ARG A 75 9.53 -7.19 -31.77
CA ARG A 75 10.68 -7.00 -30.87
C ARG A 75 10.64 -5.62 -30.18
N VAL A 76 10.30 -4.57 -30.93
CA VAL A 76 10.09 -3.21 -30.41
C VAL A 76 8.87 -3.17 -29.47
N ALA A 77 7.78 -3.86 -29.79
CA ALA A 77 6.61 -3.97 -28.92
C ALA A 77 6.92 -4.72 -27.61
N LEU A 78 7.69 -5.82 -27.66
CA LEU A 78 8.15 -6.54 -26.48
C LEU A 78 9.00 -5.62 -25.56
N TYR A 79 9.93 -4.82 -26.11
CA TYR A 79 10.69 -3.84 -25.31
C TYR A 79 9.76 -2.86 -24.56
N TYR A 80 8.77 -2.29 -25.25
CA TYR A 80 7.78 -1.41 -24.60
C TYR A 80 6.97 -2.14 -23.52
N MET A 81 6.57 -3.38 -23.76
CA MET A 81 5.84 -4.19 -22.78
C MET A 81 6.70 -4.50 -21.54
N VAL A 82 7.98 -4.88 -21.70
CA VAL A 82 8.92 -5.09 -20.57
C VAL A 82 9.00 -3.83 -19.73
N ALA A 83 9.23 -2.67 -20.37
CA ALA A 83 9.32 -1.39 -19.68
C ALA A 83 8.02 -1.02 -18.95
N GLN A 84 6.86 -1.11 -19.61
CA GLN A 84 5.59 -0.72 -19.01
C GLN A 84 5.15 -1.66 -17.88
N PHE A 85 5.34 -2.98 -18.01
CA PHE A 85 5.05 -3.91 -16.90
C PHE A 85 6.00 -3.70 -15.72
N PHE A 86 7.30 -3.46 -15.96
CA PHE A 86 8.27 -3.09 -14.92
C PHE A 86 7.79 -1.87 -14.12
N TYR A 87 7.52 -0.74 -14.79
CA TYR A 87 7.02 0.47 -14.12
C TYR A 87 5.68 0.24 -13.42
N ALA A 88 4.78 -0.56 -14.01
CA ALA A 88 3.50 -0.88 -13.41
C ALA A 88 3.64 -1.66 -12.10
N VAL A 89 4.54 -2.65 -11.99
CA VAL A 89 4.81 -3.34 -10.72
C VAL A 89 5.47 -2.42 -9.70
N ILE A 90 6.50 -1.66 -10.09
CA ILE A 90 7.22 -0.77 -9.16
C ILE A 90 6.26 0.24 -8.53
N TRP A 91 5.43 0.93 -9.33
CA TRP A 91 4.53 1.96 -8.82
C TRP A 91 3.32 1.36 -8.07
N SER A 92 2.74 0.25 -8.52
CA SER A 92 1.68 -0.45 -7.76
C SER A 92 2.19 -1.03 -6.42
N SER A 93 3.45 -1.44 -6.35
CA SER A 93 4.12 -1.86 -5.10
C SER A 93 4.33 -0.68 -4.14
N ARG A 94 4.83 0.47 -4.63
CA ARG A 94 4.92 1.70 -3.82
C ARG A 94 3.55 2.19 -3.33
N ILE A 95 2.52 2.13 -4.17
CA ILE A 95 1.14 2.49 -3.80
C ILE A 95 0.57 1.50 -2.76
N THR A 96 0.87 0.21 -2.88
CA THR A 96 0.53 -0.83 -1.88
C THR A 96 1.12 -0.51 -0.51
N ILE A 97 2.40 -0.11 -0.45
CA ILE A 97 3.06 0.32 0.79
C ILE A 97 2.38 1.58 1.33
N LEU A 98 2.14 2.59 0.49
CA LEU A 98 1.50 3.84 0.90
C LEU A 98 0.09 3.60 1.48
N PHE A 99 -0.75 2.78 0.85
CA PHE A 99 -2.04 2.38 1.42
C PHE A 99 -1.89 1.61 2.73
N THR A 100 -0.86 0.77 2.86
CA THR A 100 -0.55 0.06 4.12
C THR A 100 -0.22 1.04 5.26
N VAL A 101 0.48 2.15 4.98
CA VAL A 101 0.74 3.22 5.95
C VAL A 101 -0.50 4.09 6.20
N VAL A 102 -1.31 4.41 5.18
CA VAL A 102 -2.62 5.07 5.33
C VAL A 102 -3.53 4.28 6.28
N ARG A 103 -3.53 2.95 6.16
CA ARG A 103 -4.30 2.01 7.00
C ARG A 103 -3.79 1.92 8.45
N LEU A 104 -2.50 2.15 8.67
CA LEU A 104 -1.89 2.24 10.01
C LEU A 104 -2.10 3.61 10.66
N THR A 105 -2.43 4.64 9.88
CA THR A 105 -2.55 6.04 10.34
C THR A 105 -3.96 6.35 10.85
N PHE A 106 -4.05 6.90 12.05
CA PHE A 106 -5.32 7.34 12.65
C PHE A 106 -6.01 8.46 11.83
N PRO A 107 -7.35 8.59 11.89
CA PRO A 107 -8.07 9.68 11.23
C PRO A 107 -7.53 11.06 11.64
N GLY A 108 -7.33 11.96 10.68
CA GLY A 108 -6.78 13.29 10.95
C GLY A 108 -6.20 13.99 9.72
N SER A 109 -5.38 15.02 9.96
CA SER A 109 -4.65 15.75 8.90
C SER A 109 -3.60 14.86 8.21
N LEU A 110 -2.83 14.06 8.96
CA LEU A 110 -1.80 13.18 8.41
C LEU A 110 -2.38 12.15 7.43
N ARG A 111 -3.48 11.47 7.79
CA ARG A 111 -4.15 10.52 6.88
C ARG A 111 -4.68 11.19 5.61
N ARG A 112 -5.21 12.42 5.70
CA ARG A 112 -5.61 13.21 4.53
C ARG A 112 -4.42 13.59 3.64
N MET A 113 -3.26 13.90 4.22
CA MET A 113 -2.03 14.16 3.47
C MET A 113 -1.57 12.90 2.73
N LEU A 114 -1.44 11.75 3.42
CA LEU A 114 -1.02 10.50 2.80
C LEU A 114 -1.96 10.04 1.66
N VAL A 115 -3.27 10.26 1.79
CA VAL A 115 -4.23 9.98 0.69
C VAL A 115 -4.00 10.91 -0.50
N ARG A 116 -3.70 12.20 -0.29
CA ARG A 116 -3.29 13.10 -1.40
C ARG A 116 -2.00 12.62 -2.07
N THR A 117 -1.05 12.10 -1.30
CA THR A 117 0.21 11.53 -1.82
C THR A 117 -0.02 10.32 -2.74
N VAL A 118 -1.07 9.51 -2.55
CA VAL A 118 -1.42 8.43 -3.50
C VAL A 118 -1.72 9.00 -4.89
N PHE A 119 -2.46 10.10 -4.99
CA PHE A 119 -2.72 10.75 -6.28
C PHE A 119 -1.45 11.32 -6.92
N VAL A 120 -0.53 11.86 -6.10
CA VAL A 120 0.80 12.30 -6.60
C VAL A 120 1.60 11.11 -7.16
N PHE A 121 1.59 9.95 -6.51
CA PHE A 121 2.26 8.74 -6.99
C PHE A 121 1.62 8.21 -8.29
N LEU A 122 0.29 8.24 -8.40
CA LEU A 122 -0.43 7.88 -9.63
C LEU A 122 -0.08 8.82 -10.79
N ILE A 123 -0.06 10.14 -10.55
CA ILE A 123 0.33 11.13 -11.57
C ILE A 123 1.79 10.94 -11.97
N ALA A 124 2.71 10.74 -11.02
CA ALA A 124 4.11 10.48 -11.30
C ALA A 124 4.31 9.22 -12.16
N TRP A 125 3.65 8.10 -11.82
CA TRP A 125 3.66 6.88 -12.62
C TRP A 125 3.21 7.13 -14.05
N MET A 126 2.05 7.78 -14.26
CA MET A 126 1.52 8.07 -15.60
C MET A 126 2.44 8.99 -16.42
N VAL A 127 3.05 10.00 -15.79
CA VAL A 127 3.99 10.90 -16.45
C VAL A 127 5.28 10.17 -16.87
N LEU A 128 5.89 9.38 -15.98
CA LEU A 128 7.10 8.62 -16.28
C LEU A 128 6.85 7.54 -17.36
N ALA A 129 5.70 6.85 -17.29
CA ALA A 129 5.26 5.89 -18.29
C ALA A 129 5.09 6.54 -19.67
N ALA A 130 4.48 7.72 -19.73
CA ALA A 130 4.31 8.49 -20.97
C ALA A 130 5.63 9.06 -21.52
N GLN A 131 6.56 9.49 -20.66
CA GLN A 131 7.88 9.98 -21.06
C GLN A 131 8.70 8.92 -21.81
N ILE A 132 8.59 7.64 -21.42
CA ILE A 132 9.25 6.53 -22.12
C ILE A 132 8.68 6.40 -23.54
N PHE A 133 7.36 6.37 -23.69
CA PHE A 133 6.73 6.35 -25.01
C PHE A 133 7.13 7.55 -25.87
N TRP A 134 7.06 8.77 -25.36
CA TRP A 134 7.44 9.97 -26.13
C TRP A 134 8.91 9.94 -26.57
N THR A 135 9.82 9.62 -25.66
CA THR A 135 11.26 9.68 -25.91
C THR A 135 11.71 8.58 -26.87
N CYS A 136 11.14 7.38 -26.74
CA CYS A 136 11.50 6.22 -27.56
C CYS A 136 10.74 6.16 -28.90
N ALA A 137 9.55 6.77 -29.00
CA ALA A 137 8.82 6.88 -30.25
C ALA A 137 9.53 7.79 -31.26
N VAL A 138 10.08 8.92 -30.81
CA VAL A 138 10.80 9.88 -31.67
C VAL A 138 12.13 9.32 -32.18
N GLN A 139 12.87 8.56 -31.36
CA GLN A 139 14.13 7.94 -31.78
C GLN A 139 13.89 6.75 -32.72
N SER A 140 14.65 6.65 -33.81
CA SER A 140 14.55 5.56 -34.80
C SER A 140 15.65 4.50 -34.70
N GLY A 141 16.91 4.89 -34.49
CA GLY A 141 18.08 3.99 -34.61
C GLY A 141 18.00 2.71 -33.76
N TRP A 142 17.60 2.84 -32.50
CA TRP A 142 17.46 1.70 -31.58
C TRP A 142 16.44 0.65 -32.08
N LYS A 143 15.44 1.05 -32.89
CA LYS A 143 14.40 0.16 -33.41
C LYS A 143 14.93 -0.79 -34.48
N THR A 144 16.06 -0.47 -35.11
CA THR A 144 16.72 -1.32 -36.13
C THR A 144 17.81 -2.23 -35.57
N GLU A 145 18.13 -2.14 -34.27
CA GLU A 145 19.19 -2.94 -33.65
C GLU A 145 18.82 -4.43 -33.54
N SER A 146 19.83 -5.29 -33.40
CA SER A 146 19.63 -6.72 -33.20
C SER A 146 19.00 -7.06 -31.85
N ARG A 147 18.93 -6.10 -30.90
CA ARG A 147 18.12 -6.13 -29.66
C ARG A 147 17.66 -4.70 -29.29
N PRO A 148 16.48 -4.24 -29.77
CA PRO A 148 15.99 -2.88 -29.54
C PRO A 148 15.93 -2.47 -28.07
N GLN A 149 16.89 -1.65 -27.65
CA GLN A 149 16.95 -1.05 -26.32
C GLN A 149 17.03 0.47 -26.48
N CYS A 150 15.90 1.16 -26.30
CA CYS A 150 15.86 2.62 -26.38
C CYS A 150 16.79 3.27 -25.33
N SER A 151 17.65 4.18 -25.78
CA SER A 151 18.36 5.07 -24.87
C SER A 151 17.42 6.21 -24.44
N ILE A 152 16.83 6.05 -23.25
CA ILE A 152 15.88 7.00 -22.64
C ILE A 152 16.50 8.40 -22.43
N GLY A 153 17.83 8.51 -22.47
CA GLY A 153 18.55 9.77 -22.43
C GLY A 153 18.74 10.33 -21.01
N ARG A 154 19.87 11.01 -20.79
CA ARG A 154 20.34 11.39 -19.45
C ARG A 154 19.32 12.21 -18.64
N ASN A 155 18.60 13.12 -19.29
CA ASN A 155 17.67 14.02 -18.59
C ASN A 155 16.43 13.28 -18.06
N VAL A 156 15.88 12.34 -18.83
CA VAL A 156 14.71 11.54 -18.41
C VAL A 156 15.13 10.49 -17.37
N ALA A 157 16.30 9.88 -17.52
CA ALA A 157 16.88 8.98 -16.51
C ALA A 157 17.12 9.69 -15.16
N ILE A 158 17.61 10.94 -15.18
CA ILE A 158 17.73 11.77 -13.96
C ILE A 158 16.34 12.07 -13.35
N ALA A 159 15.33 12.39 -14.17
CA ALA A 159 13.97 12.63 -13.68
C ALA A 159 13.33 11.37 -13.06
N GLN A 160 13.61 10.19 -13.61
CA GLN A 160 13.23 8.89 -13.04
C GLN A 160 13.90 8.70 -11.66
N ILE A 161 15.23 8.75 -11.58
CA ILE A 161 16.00 8.62 -10.32
C ILE A 161 15.50 9.59 -9.24
N ILE A 162 15.26 10.86 -9.58
CA ILE A 162 14.73 11.85 -8.62
C ILE A 162 13.32 11.46 -8.14
N SER A 163 12.46 11.00 -9.04
CA SER A 163 11.09 10.57 -8.70
C SER A 163 11.09 9.33 -7.81
N ASP A 164 11.95 8.36 -8.10
CA ASP A 164 12.12 7.13 -7.34
C ASP A 164 12.62 7.44 -5.92
N VAL A 165 13.73 8.18 -5.79
CA VAL A 165 14.31 8.59 -4.50
C VAL A 165 13.33 9.43 -3.67
N LEU A 166 12.58 10.36 -4.29
CA LEU A 166 11.55 11.14 -3.60
C LEU A 166 10.39 10.25 -3.12
N SER A 167 9.95 9.30 -3.94
CA SER A 167 8.85 8.39 -3.58
C SER A 167 9.23 7.46 -2.42
N ASP A 168 10.42 6.86 -2.44
CA ASP A 168 10.91 6.04 -1.33
C ASP A 168 11.18 6.88 -0.07
N THR A 169 11.73 8.10 -0.20
CA THR A 169 11.88 9.05 0.92
C THR A 169 10.54 9.38 1.58
N ILE A 170 9.47 9.52 0.81
CA ILE A 170 8.11 9.71 1.31
C ILE A 170 7.62 8.46 2.07
N LEU A 171 7.86 7.26 1.53
CA LEU A 171 7.52 5.98 2.17
C LEU A 171 8.32 5.73 3.46
N ILE A 172 9.52 6.30 3.58
CA ILE A 172 10.37 6.27 4.79
C ILE A 172 9.89 7.26 5.86
N ILE A 173 9.55 8.50 5.47
CA ILE A 173 9.15 9.57 6.41
C ILE A 173 7.73 9.37 6.96
N ALA A 174 6.80 8.84 6.15
CA ALA A 174 5.41 8.60 6.53
C ALA A 174 5.25 7.71 7.81
N PRO A 175 5.85 6.51 7.90
CA PRO A 175 5.79 5.68 9.10
C PRO A 175 6.56 6.29 10.29
N PHE A 176 7.69 6.95 10.05
CA PHE A 176 8.50 7.58 11.10
C PHE A 176 7.72 8.67 11.86
N ARG A 177 6.99 9.53 11.14
CA ARG A 177 6.12 10.56 11.75
C ARG A 177 5.01 9.96 12.63
N LEU A 178 4.51 8.77 12.29
CA LEU A 178 3.49 8.06 13.06
C LEU A 178 4.06 7.45 14.36
N ILE A 179 5.30 6.91 14.32
CA ILE A 179 5.98 6.36 15.51
C ILE A 179 6.23 7.47 16.55
N TYR A 180 6.72 8.64 16.13
CA TYR A 180 7.08 9.72 17.08
C TYR A 180 5.86 10.42 17.69
N ARG A 181 4.71 10.45 17.00
CA ARG A 181 3.51 11.17 17.45
C ARG A 181 2.48 10.34 18.21
N VAL A 182 2.55 9.00 18.20
CA VAL A 182 1.46 8.14 18.72
C VAL A 182 1.99 6.96 19.55
N ARG A 183 1.29 6.64 20.65
CA ARG A 183 1.52 5.41 21.45
C ARG A 183 1.02 4.17 20.71
N LEU A 184 1.83 3.66 19.79
CA LEU A 184 1.54 2.46 18.99
C LEU A 184 1.77 1.14 19.75
N THR A 185 0.99 0.11 19.41
CA THR A 185 1.20 -1.26 19.89
C THR A 185 2.49 -1.88 19.33
N LYS A 186 3.02 -2.93 19.97
CA LYS A 186 4.24 -3.65 19.51
C LYS A 186 4.10 -4.08 18.03
N ALA A 187 2.97 -4.69 17.67
CA ALA A 187 2.71 -5.14 16.30
C ALA A 187 2.64 -3.98 15.28
N GLN A 188 2.09 -2.81 15.65
CA GLN A 188 2.12 -1.62 14.79
C GLN A 188 3.55 -1.09 14.61
N LYS A 189 4.35 -1.03 15.68
CA LYS A 189 5.76 -0.59 15.60
C LYS A 189 6.60 -1.49 14.68
N ILE A 190 6.46 -2.82 14.82
CA ILE A 190 7.14 -3.79 13.96
C ILE A 190 6.78 -3.59 12.48
N ARG A 191 5.51 -3.37 12.16
CA ARG A 191 5.07 -3.12 10.78
C ARG A 191 5.65 -1.85 10.18
N LEU A 192 5.72 -0.77 10.95
CA LEU A 192 6.28 0.51 10.49
C LEU A 192 7.81 0.44 10.35
N LEU A 193 8.51 -0.25 11.25
CA LEU A 193 9.95 -0.51 11.15
C LEU A 193 10.28 -1.40 9.95
N SER A 194 9.45 -2.43 9.70
CA SER A 194 9.56 -3.26 8.49
C SER A 194 9.48 -2.40 7.22
N VAL A 195 8.44 -1.56 7.08
CA VAL A 195 8.31 -0.65 5.92
C VAL A 195 9.52 0.26 5.75
N PHE A 196 9.99 0.90 6.83
CA PHE A 196 11.17 1.76 6.84
C PHE A 196 12.41 1.03 6.29
N SER A 197 12.76 -0.12 6.86
CA SER A 197 13.95 -0.88 6.47
C SER A 197 13.85 -1.39 5.02
N THR A 198 12.65 -1.79 4.59
CA THR A 198 12.45 -2.28 3.23
C THR A 198 12.51 -1.18 2.16
N SER A 199 12.03 0.03 2.45
CA SER A 199 12.12 1.15 1.50
C SER A 199 13.56 1.61 1.30
N ALA A 200 14.41 1.52 2.34
CA ALA A 200 15.84 1.75 2.17
C ALA A 200 16.50 0.70 1.24
N ILE A 201 16.04 -0.55 1.28
CA ILE A 201 16.52 -1.62 0.38
C ILE A 201 16.06 -1.36 -1.07
N THR A 202 14.80 -0.99 -1.30
CA THR A 202 14.32 -0.69 -2.67
C THR A 202 15.12 0.44 -3.30
N THR A 203 15.38 1.54 -2.58
CA THR A 203 16.16 2.66 -3.10
C THR A 203 17.56 2.24 -3.56
N ILE A 204 18.23 1.34 -2.82
CA ILE A 204 19.56 0.84 -3.19
C ILE A 204 19.48 0.03 -4.49
N VAL A 205 18.48 -0.85 -4.64
CA VAL A 205 18.32 -1.66 -5.86
C VAL A 205 17.94 -0.79 -7.07
N SER A 206 17.04 0.19 -6.90
CA SER A 206 16.68 1.18 -7.93
C SER A 206 17.90 1.97 -8.41
N LEU A 207 18.77 2.42 -7.51
CA LEU A 207 20.00 3.13 -7.88
C LEU A 207 20.99 2.24 -8.66
N VAL A 208 21.08 0.94 -8.32
CA VAL A 208 21.91 -0.03 -9.06
C VAL A 208 21.35 -0.27 -10.47
N HIS A 209 20.04 -0.43 -10.62
CA HIS A 209 19.42 -0.57 -11.94
C HIS A 209 19.58 0.71 -12.78
N ALA A 210 19.30 1.88 -12.20
CA ALA A 210 19.46 3.17 -12.88
C ALA A 210 20.91 3.44 -13.32
N TYR A 211 21.90 2.99 -12.55
CA TYR A 211 23.32 3.00 -12.97
C TYR A 211 23.54 2.15 -14.23
N TYR A 212 23.01 0.93 -14.30
CA TYR A 212 23.14 0.08 -15.49
C TYR A 212 22.38 0.66 -16.70
N VAL A 213 21.22 1.30 -16.50
CA VAL A 213 20.48 2.03 -17.54
C VAL A 213 21.34 3.17 -18.10
N LEU A 214 21.90 4.02 -17.24
CA LEU A 214 22.77 5.14 -17.65
C LEU A 214 24.06 4.66 -18.36
N ALA A 215 24.59 3.51 -17.96
CA ALA A 215 25.74 2.87 -18.61
C ALA A 215 25.37 2.14 -19.93
N ASN A 216 24.09 2.10 -20.32
CA ASN A 216 23.56 1.30 -21.43
C ASN A 216 24.04 -0.17 -21.41
N ALA A 217 24.12 -0.77 -20.21
CA ALA A 217 24.85 -2.03 -19.96
C ALA A 217 24.16 -3.32 -20.46
N GLY A 218 23.36 -3.23 -21.53
CA GLY A 218 22.69 -4.35 -22.20
C GLY A 218 21.97 -5.29 -21.22
N LEU A 219 22.36 -6.56 -21.21
CA LEU A 219 21.75 -7.60 -20.38
C LEU A 219 21.84 -7.32 -18.87
N LYS A 220 22.83 -6.55 -18.40
CA LYS A 220 22.93 -6.13 -16.98
C LYS A 220 21.75 -5.22 -16.57
N VAL A 221 21.17 -4.46 -17.52
CA VAL A 221 19.94 -3.67 -17.28
C VAL A 221 18.76 -4.59 -17.01
N ILE A 222 18.54 -5.59 -17.86
CA ILE A 222 17.39 -6.51 -17.76
C ILE A 222 17.46 -7.33 -16.46
N VAL A 223 18.64 -7.84 -16.12
CA VAL A 223 18.86 -8.54 -14.84
C VAL A 223 18.57 -7.61 -13.66
N ALA A 224 19.07 -6.36 -13.68
CA ALA A 224 18.80 -5.41 -12.59
C ALA A 224 17.31 -5.04 -12.49
N ALA A 225 16.60 -4.89 -13.62
CA ALA A 225 15.16 -4.66 -13.64
C ALA A 225 14.36 -5.82 -13.02
N ILE A 226 14.72 -7.06 -13.32
CA ILE A 226 14.13 -8.27 -12.69
C ILE A 226 14.35 -8.26 -11.17
N PHE A 227 15.56 -7.95 -10.72
CA PHE A 227 15.85 -7.86 -9.28
C PHE A 227 15.07 -6.71 -8.60
N GLU A 228 14.98 -5.53 -9.22
CA GLU A 228 14.26 -4.39 -8.64
C GLU A 228 12.75 -4.62 -8.56
N GLU A 229 12.12 -5.09 -9.65
CA GLU A 229 10.70 -5.42 -9.74
C GLU A 229 10.30 -6.40 -8.63
N SER A 230 11.00 -7.53 -8.58
CA SER A 230 10.66 -8.61 -7.66
C SER A 230 10.96 -8.26 -6.21
N VAL A 231 12.07 -7.56 -5.94
CA VAL A 231 12.36 -7.05 -4.59
C VAL A 231 11.30 -6.05 -4.15
N SER A 232 10.87 -5.11 -5.02
CA SER A 232 9.83 -4.13 -4.70
C SER A 232 8.49 -4.78 -4.34
N LEU A 233 8.07 -5.79 -5.11
CA LEU A 233 6.84 -6.52 -4.83
C LEU A 233 6.95 -7.42 -3.57
N ILE A 234 8.09 -8.08 -3.34
CA ILE A 234 8.35 -8.81 -2.08
C ILE A 234 8.29 -7.86 -0.88
N VAL A 235 8.94 -6.70 -0.98
CA VAL A 235 8.95 -5.63 0.02
C VAL A 235 7.54 -5.11 0.33
N ALA A 236 6.73 -4.84 -0.69
CA ALA A 236 5.36 -4.34 -0.52
C ALA A 236 4.47 -5.30 0.29
N ASN A 237 4.77 -6.59 0.26
CA ASN A 237 4.07 -7.65 0.99
C ASN A 237 4.69 -7.98 2.35
N LEU A 238 6.00 -7.79 2.53
CA LEU A 238 6.74 -8.20 3.73
C LEU A 238 6.14 -7.62 5.02
N SER A 239 5.66 -6.37 4.99
CA SER A 239 5.02 -5.69 6.14
C SER A 239 3.73 -6.35 6.65
N VAL A 240 3.13 -7.27 5.87
CA VAL A 240 2.01 -8.12 6.29
C VAL A 240 2.50 -9.50 6.76
N VAL A 241 3.43 -10.11 6.02
CA VAL A 241 4.01 -11.42 6.35
C VAL A 241 4.69 -11.38 7.73
N VAL A 242 5.52 -10.38 7.97
CA VAL A 242 6.18 -10.14 9.26
C VAL A 242 5.15 -9.96 10.38
N ALA A 243 4.07 -9.20 10.15
CA ALA A 243 3.02 -8.99 11.14
C ALA A 243 2.26 -10.29 11.51
N PHE A 244 2.13 -11.21 10.56
CA PHE A 244 1.49 -12.51 10.77
C PHE A 244 2.40 -13.47 11.53
N LEU A 245 3.68 -13.56 11.14
CA LEU A 245 4.68 -14.41 11.81
C LEU A 245 4.89 -14.00 13.28
N PHE A 246 5.04 -12.69 13.56
CA PHE A 246 5.15 -12.19 14.94
C PHE A 246 3.87 -12.43 15.76
N ARG A 247 2.68 -12.47 15.12
CA ARG A 247 1.44 -12.81 15.82
C ARG A 247 1.46 -14.27 16.27
N ILE A 248 1.78 -15.21 15.37
CA ILE A 248 1.85 -16.64 15.69
C ILE A 248 2.84 -16.89 16.84
N SER A 249 4.07 -16.37 16.72
CA SER A 249 5.09 -16.51 17.76
C SER A 249 4.66 -15.94 19.12
N THR A 250 3.85 -14.87 19.13
CA THR A 250 3.29 -14.31 20.38
C THR A 250 2.18 -15.19 20.94
N GLU A 251 1.28 -15.72 20.10
CA GLU A 251 0.18 -16.59 20.51
C GLU A 251 0.70 -17.93 21.06
N GLU A 252 1.67 -18.54 20.38
CA GLU A 252 2.40 -19.74 20.83
C GLU A 252 3.06 -19.52 22.20
N SER A 253 3.79 -18.41 22.37
CA SER A 253 4.43 -18.01 23.64
C SER A 253 3.45 -17.72 24.78
N THR A 254 2.15 -17.63 24.51
CA THR A 254 1.10 -17.37 25.52
C THR A 254 0.34 -18.65 25.91
N THR A 255 0.69 -19.80 25.34
CA THR A 255 0.14 -21.11 25.74
C THR A 255 0.76 -21.52 27.09
N PRO A 256 -0.01 -21.68 28.18
CA PRO A 256 0.57 -21.92 29.49
C PRO A 256 1.12 -23.34 29.63
N ALA A 257 2.31 -23.46 30.22
CA ALA A 257 2.88 -24.74 30.66
C ALA A 257 2.14 -25.25 31.92
N SER A 258 0.95 -25.81 31.73
CA SER A 258 0.13 -26.37 32.81
C SER A 258 0.58 -27.78 33.18
N LEU A 259 1.51 -27.93 34.12
CA LEU A 259 1.61 -29.09 35.05
C LEU A 259 2.68 -28.91 36.16
N GLU A 260 2.60 -27.81 36.92
CA GLU A 260 3.23 -27.75 38.26
C GLU A 260 2.41 -28.63 39.23
N LEU A 261 2.78 -29.91 39.34
CA LEU A 261 2.13 -30.90 40.21
C LEU A 261 2.49 -30.63 41.68
N LYS A 262 1.81 -29.67 42.32
CA LYS A 262 2.09 -29.31 43.71
C LYS A 262 1.47 -30.29 44.74
N SER A 263 1.98 -31.52 44.75
CA SER A 263 1.62 -32.55 45.72
C SER A 263 2.31 -32.32 47.07
N ILE A 264 1.58 -31.79 48.07
CA ILE A 264 1.97 -31.85 49.48
C ILE A 264 0.76 -32.36 50.28
N ILE A 265 0.97 -33.44 51.04
CA ILE A 265 -0.02 -34.08 51.91
C ILE A 265 0.29 -33.72 53.36
N THR A 266 -0.72 -33.32 54.13
CA THR A 266 -0.68 -33.33 55.60
C THR A 266 -2.05 -33.80 56.15
N PHE A 267 -2.02 -34.64 57.19
CA PHE A 267 -3.18 -35.22 57.87
C PHE A 267 -3.74 -34.29 58.97
N GLY A 268 -4.99 -34.54 59.41
CA GLY A 268 -5.29 -34.46 60.85
C GLY A 268 -6.64 -33.86 61.29
N SER A 269 -7.51 -34.72 61.84
CA SER A 269 -8.50 -34.45 62.91
C SER A 269 -9.44 -33.22 62.86
N GLN A 270 -10.75 -33.51 62.74
CA GLN A 270 -11.81 -32.84 63.52
C GLN A 270 -11.83 -33.41 64.97
N PRO A 271 -12.34 -32.67 65.98
CA PRO A 271 -13.75 -32.88 66.37
C PRO A 271 -14.52 -31.65 66.88
N THR A 272 -15.85 -31.82 66.86
CA THR A 272 -16.96 -30.91 67.16
C THR A 272 -17.13 -30.52 68.64
N ARG A 273 -17.58 -29.27 68.94
CA ARG A 273 -18.86 -28.97 69.65
C ARG A 273 -19.11 -27.48 69.99
N LYS A 274 -20.35 -27.03 69.70
CA LYS A 274 -21.29 -26.10 70.43
C LYS A 274 -20.74 -24.80 71.06
N SER A 275 -21.44 -23.66 71.06
CA SER A 275 -22.85 -23.31 70.75
C SER A 275 -22.92 -21.81 70.32
N ALA A 276 -24.03 -21.10 70.09
CA ALA A 276 -25.48 -21.35 70.24
C ALA A 276 -26.25 -20.62 69.10
N GLN A 277 -27.36 -21.13 68.57
CA GLN A 277 -28.76 -21.02 69.05
C GLN A 277 -29.45 -19.65 68.83
N SER A 278 -30.10 -19.51 67.67
CA SER A 278 -31.46 -18.97 67.53
C SER A 278 -32.15 -19.76 66.42
N ASN A 279 -33.49 -19.88 66.45
CA ASN A 279 -34.26 -20.76 65.55
C ASN A 279 -35.43 -20.00 64.89
N PRO A 280 -36.00 -20.50 63.77
CA PRO A 280 -36.66 -19.66 62.77
C PRO A 280 -38.21 -19.69 62.81
N LEU A 281 -38.83 -18.80 62.02
CA LEU A 281 -40.16 -19.02 61.47
C LEU A 281 -40.32 -18.28 60.11
N SER A 282 -41.32 -18.69 59.33
CA SER A 282 -41.78 -18.18 58.02
C SER A 282 -40.93 -18.54 56.79
N THR A 283 -41.56 -19.28 55.87
CA THR A 283 -41.08 -19.69 54.54
C THR A 283 -41.57 -18.72 53.45
N PRO A 284 -40.97 -18.72 52.23
CA PRO A 284 -41.30 -17.75 51.19
C PRO A 284 -42.59 -18.09 50.44
N SER A 285 -43.18 -17.06 49.82
CA SER A 285 -44.21 -17.21 48.79
C SER A 285 -43.76 -16.52 47.51
N MET A 286 -43.89 -17.21 46.37
CA MET A 286 -43.74 -16.61 45.04
C MET A 286 -45.12 -16.19 44.54
N VAL A 287 -45.26 -14.94 44.09
CA VAL A 287 -46.45 -14.49 43.37
C VAL A 287 -45.99 -13.92 42.03
N VAL A 288 -46.48 -14.52 40.94
CA VAL A 288 -46.36 -13.98 39.59
C VAL A 288 -47.46 -12.95 39.39
N ALA A 289 -47.10 -11.74 38.97
CA ALA A 289 -48.02 -10.74 38.47
C ALA A 289 -47.65 -10.40 37.03
N ILE A 290 -48.55 -10.70 36.09
CA ILE A 290 -48.51 -10.19 34.72
C ILE A 290 -49.57 -9.11 34.64
N GLU A 291 -49.17 -7.90 34.24
CA GLU A 291 -50.11 -6.87 33.81
C GLU A 291 -49.56 -6.19 32.54
N THR A 292 -50.44 -5.90 31.59
CA THR A 292 -50.05 -5.48 30.23
C THR A 292 -51.11 -4.55 29.66
N GLN A 293 -50.78 -3.26 29.53
CA GLN A 293 -51.48 -2.21 28.78
C GLN A 293 -50.73 -0.88 29.00
N THR A 294 -50.67 0.10 28.09
CA THR A 294 -50.81 0.09 26.63
C THR A 294 -50.04 1.29 26.05
N ILE A 295 -49.78 1.30 24.75
CA ILE A 295 -49.29 2.51 24.06
C ILE A 295 -50.42 3.55 24.01
N GLN A 296 -50.12 4.81 24.33
CA GLN A 296 -50.84 5.96 23.77
C GLN A 296 -49.92 6.78 22.88
N MET A 297 -50.40 7.03 21.66
CA MET A 297 -49.93 8.07 20.76
C MET A 297 -51.15 8.94 20.49
N GLY A 298 -51.05 10.25 20.70
CA GLY A 298 -52.18 11.19 20.63
C GLY A 298 -52.09 12.05 19.38
N ASP A 299 -53.21 12.17 18.65
CA ASP A 299 -53.22 12.56 17.25
C ASP A 299 -53.40 14.06 16.93
N PHE A 300 -53.11 14.37 15.66
CA PHE A 300 -53.32 15.65 14.98
C PHE A 300 -54.80 16.03 14.79
N SER A 301 -55.15 17.29 15.06
CA SER A 301 -55.98 18.15 14.17
C SER A 301 -55.88 19.60 14.67
N MET A 302 -55.54 20.63 13.90
CA MET A 302 -55.94 21.09 12.55
C MET A 302 -57.18 22.00 12.57
N SER A 303 -56.95 23.31 12.41
CA SER A 303 -57.92 24.34 11.99
C SER A 303 -57.17 25.42 11.18
N ALA A 304 -57.86 26.31 10.44
CA ALA A 304 -57.34 26.84 9.17
C ALA A 304 -57.64 28.31 8.81
N LYS A 305 -56.89 28.79 7.81
CA LYS A 305 -57.09 29.95 6.89
C LYS A 305 -57.11 31.39 7.44
N HIS A 306 -56.16 32.20 6.93
CA HIS A 306 -56.28 33.45 6.11
C HIS A 306 -54.92 34.20 6.26
N GLU A 307 -54.11 34.48 5.23
CA GLU A 307 -54.22 35.32 4.02
C GLU A 307 -53.43 36.65 4.14
N ALA A 308 -52.67 36.97 3.08
CA ALA A 308 -52.23 38.30 2.59
C ALA A 308 -51.30 39.23 3.44
N GLY A 309 -50.37 39.92 2.74
CA GLY A 309 -49.52 41.01 3.24
C GLY A 309 -48.04 40.61 3.45
N ARG A 310 -46.98 41.20 2.85
CA ARG A 310 -46.66 42.56 2.31
C ARG A 310 -46.41 43.60 3.41
N ASP A 311 -45.37 44.46 3.42
CA ASP A 311 -44.06 44.58 2.71
C ASP A 311 -42.93 44.44 3.79
N GLY A 312 -41.60 44.52 3.60
CA GLY A 312 -40.69 44.84 2.47
C GLY A 312 -39.24 45.00 3.01
N ASN A 313 -38.30 45.52 2.19
CA ASN A 313 -36.89 45.87 2.51
C ASN A 313 -35.93 44.71 2.94
N ASP A 314 -34.61 44.72 2.65
CA ASP A 314 -33.77 45.74 2.00
C ASP A 314 -32.72 45.15 1.01
N THR A 315 -32.42 45.96 -0.02
CA THR A 315 -31.21 46.13 -0.89
C THR A 315 -30.04 45.13 -0.87
N GLU A 316 -29.24 44.94 -1.94
CA GLU A 316 -29.32 45.27 -3.39
C GLU A 316 -28.10 44.60 -4.10
N ALA A 317 -28.17 44.31 -5.40
CA ALA A 317 -27.06 43.64 -6.11
C ALA A 317 -26.88 44.06 -7.59
N ALA A 318 -26.20 45.19 -7.82
CA ALA A 318 -25.51 45.61 -9.05
C ALA A 318 -24.58 46.82 -8.67
N SER A 319 -23.65 47.37 -9.44
CA SER A 319 -23.43 47.39 -10.90
C SER A 319 -21.94 47.65 -11.29
N LEU A 320 -21.62 47.32 -12.55
CA LEU A 320 -20.76 48.07 -13.51
C LEU A 320 -19.43 48.74 -13.07
N GLU A 321 -18.35 48.12 -13.52
CA GLU A 321 -17.39 48.61 -14.53
C GLU A 321 -17.29 50.13 -14.91
N SER A 322 -16.03 50.56 -15.12
CA SER A 322 -15.52 51.77 -15.81
C SER A 322 -15.39 53.11 -15.04
N LEU A 323 -14.16 53.65 -14.99
CA LEU A 323 -13.77 54.98 -15.54
C LEU A 323 -12.26 55.28 -15.41
N SER A 324 -11.73 56.05 -16.38
CA SER A 324 -10.45 56.83 -16.46
C SER A 324 -9.19 56.41 -15.67
N LYS A 325 -7.99 56.18 -16.26
CA LYS A 325 -7.09 57.07 -17.08
C LYS A 325 -6.46 58.27 -16.33
N PRO A 326 -5.28 58.81 -16.76
CA PRO A 326 -4.09 58.14 -17.34
C PRO A 326 -2.73 58.79 -16.90
N GLY A 327 -1.59 58.26 -17.39
CA GLY A 327 -0.29 58.94 -17.37
C GLY A 327 0.89 57.98 -17.57
N LEU A 328 1.93 58.15 -18.42
CA LEU A 328 2.22 58.82 -19.71
C LEU A 328 3.75 59.13 -19.70
N PHE A 329 4.41 59.10 -20.88
CA PHE A 329 5.87 59.05 -21.14
C PHE A 329 6.46 57.62 -21.07
N HIS A 330 7.15 57.04 -22.08
CA HIS A 330 8.13 57.51 -23.11
C HIS A 330 9.45 58.02 -22.50
N ASP A 331 10.68 57.70 -22.95
CA ASP A 331 11.26 56.70 -23.89
C ASP A 331 12.67 56.35 -23.29
N ALA A 332 13.54 55.47 -23.79
CA ALA A 332 13.67 54.75 -25.06
C ALA A 332 14.32 53.36 -24.86
#